data_AF-A0A653PU69-F1
#
_entry.id   AF-A0A653PU69-F1
#
_cell.length_a   1.000
_cell.length_b   1.000
_cell.length_c   1.000
_cell.angle_alpha   90.00
_cell.angle_beta   90.00
_cell.angle_gamma   90.00
#
_symmetry.space_group_name_H-M   'P 1'
#
loop_
_entity.id
_entity.type
_entity.pdbx_description
1 polymer ?
#
loop_
_entity_poly.entity_id
_entity_poly.type
_entity_poly.pdbx_seq_one_letter_code
_entity_poly.pdbx_strand_id
1 'polypeptide(L)'
;MARRASNAIYNATNKAIRAANHLKPEHGAAVAALRFLAKKIDSEATLRDLVFERMKTADPEKDVKLPPIDNVSLPTFLRYLEALGLTPDWRPDGTAKGAAPKAAPVDDLAEFKRLNGIA
;
A
#
# COMPACT_ATOMS: atom_id res chain seq x y z
N MET A 1 -25.15 5.15 20.52
CA MET A 1 -25.12 3.81 19.89
C MET A 1 -23.74 3.58 19.29
N ALA A 2 -22.98 2.58 19.76
CA ALA A 2 -21.67 2.28 19.18
C ALA A 2 -21.85 1.78 17.74
N ARG A 3 -21.25 2.48 16.78
CA ARG A 3 -21.26 2.10 15.36
C ARG A 3 -20.48 0.79 15.24
N ARG A 4 -21.15 -0.33 14.93
CA ARG A 4 -20.50 -1.62 14.71
C ARG A 4 -19.50 -1.48 13.55
N ALA A 5 -18.28 -1.99 13.73
CA ALA A 5 -17.32 -2.09 12.64
C ALA A 5 -17.96 -2.89 11.49
N SER A 6 -18.02 -2.27 10.31
CA SER A 6 -18.48 -2.94 9.10
C SER A 6 -17.38 -3.93 8.69
N ASN A 7 -17.68 -5.21 8.52
CA ASN A 7 -16.72 -6.19 7.97
C ASN A 7 -16.91 -6.35 6.45
N ALA A 8 -17.36 -5.30 5.76
CA ALA A 8 -17.79 -5.39 4.36
C ALA A 8 -16.60 -5.69 3.45
N ILE A 9 -15.49 -4.96 3.61
CA ILE A 9 -14.31 -5.10 2.76
C ILE A 9 -13.66 -6.45 3.03
N TYR A 10 -13.44 -6.80 4.30
CA TYR A 10 -12.87 -8.08 4.71
C TYR A 10 -13.67 -9.26 4.15
N ASN A 11 -14.99 -9.22 4.23
CA ASN A 11 -15.83 -10.28 3.69
C ASN A 11 -15.77 -10.35 2.16
N ALA A 12 -15.80 -9.20 1.47
CA ALA A 12 -15.66 -9.14 0.02
C ALA A 12 -14.29 -9.68 -0.45
N THR A 13 -13.21 -9.26 0.21
CA THR A 13 -11.84 -9.74 -0.02
C THR A 13 -11.75 -11.26 0.15
N ASN A 14 -12.34 -11.82 1.22
CA ASN A 14 -12.34 -13.27 1.42
C ASN A 14 -13.14 -14.04 0.37
N LYS A 15 -14.25 -13.48 -0.11
CA LYS A 15 -15.01 -14.07 -1.23
C LYS A 15 -14.17 -14.08 -2.51
N ALA A 16 -13.47 -12.99 -2.82
CA ALA A 16 -12.59 -12.91 -3.98
C ALA A 16 -11.42 -13.91 -3.88
N ILE A 17 -10.76 -14.02 -2.72
CA ILE A 17 -9.68 -14.99 -2.49
C ILE A 17 -10.17 -16.43 -2.70
N ARG A 18 -11.38 -16.77 -2.23
CA ARG A 18 -11.97 -18.12 -2.40
C ARG A 18 -12.35 -18.42 -3.85
N ALA A 19 -12.73 -17.40 -4.62
CA ALA A 19 -13.09 -17.55 -6.03
C ALA A 19 -11.86 -17.63 -6.96
N ALA A 20 -10.67 -17.25 -6.47
CA ALA A 20 -9.46 -17.25 -7.26
C ALA A 20 -8.90 -18.68 -7.43
N ASN A 21 -8.74 -19.09 -8.69
CA ASN A 21 -8.22 -20.40 -9.08
C ASN A 21 -6.69 -20.45 -9.32
N HIS A 22 -6.04 -19.30 -9.37
CA HIS A 22 -4.61 -19.17 -9.66
C HIS A 22 -3.75 -19.01 -8.39
N LEU A 23 -4.37 -19.02 -7.20
CA LEU A 23 -3.63 -18.81 -5.96
C LEU A 23 -2.84 -20.07 -5.57
N LYS A 24 -1.56 -19.89 -5.25
CA LYS A 24 -0.63 -20.95 -4.84
C LYS A 24 -0.15 -20.73 -3.40
N PRO A 25 0.47 -21.73 -2.75
CA PRO A 25 1.03 -21.59 -1.40
C PRO A 25 2.02 -20.43 -1.26
N GLU A 26 2.80 -20.15 -2.31
CA GLU A 26 3.76 -19.03 -2.35
C GLU A 26 3.09 -17.64 -2.23
N HIS A 27 1.77 -17.54 -2.45
CA HIS A 27 1.02 -16.29 -2.29
C HIS A 27 0.60 -16.05 -0.83
N GLY A 28 0.86 -16.99 0.09
CA GLY A 28 0.31 -16.99 1.43
C GLY A 28 0.55 -15.69 2.21
N ALA A 29 1.77 -15.15 2.14
CA ALA A 29 2.12 -13.90 2.81
C ALA A 29 1.38 -12.68 2.23
N ALA A 30 1.25 -12.60 0.89
CA ALA A 30 0.48 -11.55 0.22
C ALA A 30 -1.02 -11.63 0.55
N VAL A 31 -1.58 -12.85 0.58
CA VAL A 31 -2.98 -13.09 0.97
C VAL A 31 -3.22 -12.70 2.43
N ALA A 32 -2.29 -13.02 3.34
CA ALA A 32 -2.37 -12.62 4.75
C ALA A 32 -2.31 -11.09 4.91
N ALA A 33 -1.39 -10.42 4.22
CA ALA A 33 -1.28 -8.96 4.21
C ALA A 33 -2.55 -8.29 3.67
N LEU A 34 -3.13 -8.82 2.58
CA LEU A 34 -4.39 -8.34 2.01
C LEU A 34 -5.56 -8.46 3.00
N ARG A 35 -5.68 -9.59 3.71
CA ARG A 35 -6.70 -9.80 4.74
C ARG A 35 -6.54 -8.84 5.92
N PHE A 36 -5.31 -8.63 6.37
CA PHE A 36 -5.01 -7.68 7.42
C PHE A 36 -5.39 -6.26 7.01
N LEU A 37 -5.02 -5.83 5.79
CA LEU A 37 -5.37 -4.52 5.27
C LEU A 37 -6.89 -4.33 5.15
N ALA A 38 -7.61 -5.33 4.62
CA ALA A 38 -9.06 -5.29 4.51
C ALA A 38 -9.73 -5.12 5.87
N LYS A 39 -9.28 -5.87 6.89
CA LYS A 39 -9.76 -5.74 8.26
C LYS A 39 -9.43 -4.37 8.87
N LYS A 40 -8.22 -3.86 8.62
CA LYS A 40 -7.80 -2.53 9.08
C LYS A 40 -8.76 -1.47 8.54
N ILE A 41 -9.01 -1.43 7.22
CA ILE A 41 -9.89 -0.43 6.59
C ILE A 41 -11.29 -0.48 7.20
N ASP A 42 -11.84 -1.69 7.37
CA ASP A 42 -13.15 -1.92 7.97
C ASP A 42 -13.26 -1.41 9.43
N SER A 43 -12.19 -1.52 10.22
CA SER A 43 -12.19 -1.14 11.64
C SER A 43 -11.65 0.26 11.95
N GLU A 44 -10.90 0.88 11.04
CA GLU A 44 -10.09 2.08 11.31
C GLU A 44 -10.92 3.24 11.85
N ALA A 45 -12.02 3.57 11.16
CA ALA A 45 -12.90 4.68 11.57
C ALA A 45 -13.47 4.44 12.98
N THR A 46 -14.00 3.25 13.24
CA THR A 46 -14.56 2.89 14.54
C THR A 46 -13.52 2.93 15.66
N LEU A 47 -12.29 2.47 15.39
CA LEU A 47 -11.21 2.51 16.38
C LEU A 47 -10.78 3.95 16.67
N ARG A 48 -10.70 4.81 15.64
CA ARG A 48 -10.37 6.24 15.81
C ARG A 48 -11.44 6.98 16.60
N ASP A 49 -12.72 6.73 16.31
CA ASP A 49 -13.83 7.29 17.07
C ASP A 49 -13.73 6.87 18.54
N LEU A 50 -13.48 5.58 18.81
CA LEU A 50 -13.34 5.08 20.18
C LEU A 50 -12.16 5.70 20.92
N VAL A 51 -11.01 5.86 20.26
CA VAL A 51 -9.82 6.50 20.85
C VAL A 51 -10.12 7.96 21.17
N PHE A 52 -10.75 8.68 20.25
CA PHE A 52 -11.12 10.08 20.44
C PHE A 52 -12.09 10.26 21.61
N GLU A 53 -13.15 9.45 21.68
CA GLU A 53 -14.14 9.45 22.77
C GLU A 53 -13.47 9.18 24.13
N ARG A 54 -12.58 8.19 24.20
CA ARG A 54 -11.85 7.86 25.44
C ARG A 54 -10.91 8.99 25.88
N MET A 55 -10.22 9.63 24.94
CA MET A 55 -9.32 10.73 25.26
C MET A 55 -10.08 11.97 25.71
N LYS A 56 -11.20 12.32 25.06
CA LYS A 56 -12.09 13.41 25.51
C LYS A 56 -12.72 13.16 26.88
N THR A 57 -13.06 11.91 27.17
CA THR A 57 -13.61 11.55 28.49
C THR A 57 -12.56 11.70 29.60
N ALA A 58 -11.29 11.45 29.29
CA ALA A 58 -10.19 11.56 30.26
C ALA A 58 -9.77 13.01 30.52
N ASP A 59 -9.81 13.88 29.51
CA ASP A 59 -9.45 15.29 29.63
C ASP A 59 -10.23 16.13 28.58
N PRO A 60 -11.37 16.75 28.98
CA PRO A 60 -12.27 17.43 28.05
C PRO A 60 -11.72 18.69 27.39
N GLU A 61 -10.77 19.38 28.04
CA GLU A 61 -10.19 20.64 27.56
C GLU A 61 -8.95 20.42 26.70
N LYS A 62 -8.40 19.20 26.68
CA LYS A 62 -7.21 18.89 25.91
C LYS A 62 -7.54 18.77 24.42
N ASP A 63 -6.81 19.51 23.60
CA ASP A 63 -6.81 19.30 22.16
C ASP A 63 -6.07 18.00 21.84
N VAL A 64 -6.84 16.96 21.52
CA VAL A 64 -6.34 15.60 21.34
C VAL A 64 -6.08 15.34 19.86
N LYS A 65 -4.81 15.25 19.50
CA LYS A 65 -4.39 14.76 18.18
C LYS A 65 -4.38 13.23 18.17
N LEU A 66 -5.16 12.65 17.26
CA LEU A 66 -5.13 11.20 17.04
C LEU A 66 -3.77 10.74 16.48
N PRO A 67 -3.32 9.52 16.84
CA PRO A 67 -2.15 8.93 16.23
C PRO A 67 -2.23 8.90 14.69
N PRO A 68 -1.09 9.10 13.98
CA PRO A 68 -1.01 8.94 12.54
C PRO A 68 -1.42 7.53 12.09
N ILE A 69 -2.05 7.43 10.92
CA ILE A 69 -2.33 6.13 10.30
C ILE A 69 -1.03 5.60 9.70
N ASP A 70 -0.63 4.39 10.10
CA ASP A 70 0.48 3.70 9.44
C ASP A 70 0.09 3.28 8.01
N ASN A 71 0.69 3.93 7.02
CA ASN A 71 0.54 3.66 5.59
C ASN A 71 1.82 3.14 4.93
N VAL A 72 2.87 2.85 5.72
CA VAL A 72 4.21 2.52 5.20
C VAL A 72 4.60 1.08 5.50
N SER A 73 4.26 0.55 6.68
CA SER A 73 4.78 -0.76 7.11
C SER A 73 4.36 -1.90 6.19
N LEU A 74 3.11 -1.90 5.72
CA LEU A 74 2.61 -2.95 4.81
C LEU A 74 3.26 -2.90 3.42
N PRO A 75 3.34 -1.74 2.73
CA PRO A 75 4.13 -1.62 1.51
C PRO A 75 5.58 -2.07 1.70
N THR A 76 6.23 -1.66 2.79
CA THR A 76 7.61 -2.06 3.09
C THR A 76 7.74 -3.57 3.30
N PHE A 77 6.81 -4.18 4.03
CA PHE A 77 6.76 -5.63 4.20
C PHE A 77 6.65 -6.36 2.85
N LEU A 78 5.73 -5.92 1.98
CA LEU A 78 5.58 -6.50 0.64
C LEU A 78 6.83 -6.31 -0.23
N ARG A 79 7.54 -5.19 -0.08
CA ARG A 79 8.83 -4.97 -0.74
C ARG A 79 9.92 -5.91 -0.24
N TYR A 80 9.95 -6.23 1.05
CA TYR A 80 10.87 -7.25 1.54
C TYR A 80 10.54 -8.65 1.02
N LEU A 81 9.26 -9.00 0.92
CA LEU A 81 8.86 -10.26 0.28
C LEU A 81 9.30 -10.30 -1.19
N GLU A 82 9.16 -9.19 -1.92
CA GLU A 82 9.65 -9.05 -3.29
C GLU A 82 11.18 -9.22 -3.34
N ALA A 83 11.94 -8.49 -2.51
CA ALA A 83 13.40 -8.57 -2.49
C ALA A 83 13.94 -9.98 -2.17
N LEU A 84 13.20 -10.75 -1.35
CA LEU A 84 13.54 -12.12 -0.97
C LEU A 84 13.02 -13.18 -1.95
N GLY A 85 12.34 -12.79 -3.02
CA GLY A 85 11.73 -13.73 -3.97
C GLY A 85 10.56 -14.54 -3.43
N LEU A 86 9.92 -14.05 -2.36
CA LEU A 86 8.77 -14.67 -1.70
C LEU A 86 7.44 -14.18 -2.27
N THR A 87 7.45 -13.57 -3.46
CA THR A 87 6.24 -13.15 -4.18
C THR A 87 6.11 -13.93 -5.49
N PRO A 88 4.89 -14.31 -5.90
CA PRO A 88 4.67 -15.20 -7.05
C PRO A 88 5.15 -14.71 -8.41
N ASP A 89 5.24 -13.39 -8.59
CA ASP A 89 5.74 -12.77 -9.81
C ASP A 89 7.19 -12.31 -9.68
N TRP A 90 7.91 -12.73 -8.62
CA TRP A 90 9.32 -12.44 -8.50
C TRP A 90 10.07 -13.10 -9.64
N ARG A 91 10.52 -12.27 -10.59
CA ARG A 91 11.48 -12.68 -11.60
C ARG A 91 12.87 -12.34 -11.05
N PRO A 92 13.80 -13.30 -11.01
CA PRO A 92 15.20 -13.03 -10.66
C PRO A 92 15.84 -11.93 -11.54
N ASP A 93 15.24 -11.67 -12.70
CA ASP A 93 15.84 -10.87 -13.78
C ASP A 93 15.57 -9.35 -13.68
N GLY A 94 15.04 -8.84 -12.56
CA GLY A 94 14.92 -7.40 -12.34
C GLY A 94 14.00 -6.64 -13.30
N THR A 95 13.22 -7.33 -14.12
CA THR A 95 12.26 -6.70 -15.03
C THR A 95 10.98 -6.35 -14.29
N ALA A 96 11.06 -5.30 -13.46
CA ALA A 96 9.87 -4.58 -13.02
C ALA A 96 9.09 -4.17 -14.27
N LYS A 97 7.96 -4.83 -14.55
CA LYS A 97 6.96 -4.34 -15.50
C LYS A 97 6.36 -3.05 -14.93
N GLY A 98 7.03 -1.92 -15.14
CA GLY A 98 6.58 -0.65 -14.57
C GLY A 98 7.49 0.54 -14.82
N ALA A 99 8.77 0.35 -15.18
CA ALA A 99 9.52 1.46 -15.76
C ALA A 99 9.08 1.59 -17.23
N ALA A 100 8.17 2.53 -17.52
CA ALA A 100 8.14 3.10 -18.85
C ALA A 100 9.58 3.48 -19.22
N PRO A 101 10.06 3.18 -20.45
CA PRO A 101 11.43 3.51 -20.83
C PRO A 101 11.64 4.98 -20.50
N LYS A 102 12.58 5.26 -19.59
CA LYS A 102 12.98 6.63 -19.26
C LYS A 102 13.39 7.22 -20.61
N ALA A 103 12.64 8.22 -21.09
CA ALA A 103 12.95 8.87 -22.36
C ALA A 103 14.44 9.21 -22.35
N ALA A 104 15.15 8.86 -23.43
CA ALA A 104 16.56 9.16 -23.54
C ALA A 104 16.77 10.64 -23.16
N PRO A 105 17.78 10.97 -22.34
CA PRO A 105 18.06 12.36 -22.02
C PRO A 105 18.19 13.14 -23.33
N VAL A 106 17.39 14.20 -23.48
CA VAL A 106 17.56 15.12 -24.61
C VAL A 106 18.90 15.83 -24.37
N ASP A 107 19.82 15.69 -25.31
CA ASP A 107 21.09 16.40 -25.26
C ASP A 107 20.86 17.84 -25.75
N ASP A 108 20.40 18.67 -24.82
CA ASP A 108 20.11 20.09 -25.03
C ASP A 108 21.34 20.84 -25.57
N LEU A 109 22.55 20.39 -25.24
CA LEU A 109 23.79 21.00 -25.71
C LEU A 109 24.03 20.68 -27.19
N ALA A 110 23.82 19.44 -27.61
CA ALA A 110 23.93 19.06 -29.02
C ALA A 110 22.87 19.77 -29.88
N GLU A 111 21.66 19.91 -29.37
CA GLU A 111 20.59 20.65 -30.07
C GLU A 111 20.92 22.14 -30.19
N PHE A 112 21.39 22.78 -29.11
CA PHE A 112 21.80 24.18 -29.12
C PHE A 112 22.94 24.43 -30.11
N LYS A 113 23.95 23.56 -30.13
CA LYS A 113 25.08 23.64 -31.06
C LYS A 113 24.62 23.57 -32.52
N ARG A 114 23.72 22.63 -32.83
CA ARG A 114 23.13 22.48 -34.17
C ARG A 114 22.33 23.70 -34.61
N LEU A 115 21.50 24.25 -33.73
CA LEU A 115 20.65 25.41 -34.05
C LEU A 115 21.46 26.70 -34.25
N ASN A 116 22.59 26.82 -33.56
CA ASN A 116 23.43 28.02 -33.61
C ASN A 116 24.69 27.85 -34.46
N GLY A 117 24.84 26.73 -35.17
CA GLY A 117 25.98 26.48 -36.07
C GLY A 117 27.33 26.40 -35.36
N ILE A 118 27.34 25.98 -34.08
CA ILE A 118 28.54 25.87 -33.26
C ILE A 118 29.02 24.42 -33.34
N ALA A 119 30.10 24.15 -34.07
CA ALA A 119 30.79 22.85 -34.04
C ALA A 119 31.46 22.64 -32.67
#